data_AF-A0A947KHU0-F1
#
_entry.id   AF-A0A947KHU0-F1
#
_cell.length_a   1.000
_cell.length_b   1.000
_cell.length_c   1.000
_cell.angle_alpha   90.00
_cell.angle_beta   90.00
_cell.angle_gamma   90.00
#
_symmetry.space_group_name_H-M   'P 1'
#
loop_
_entity.id
_entity.type
_entity.pdbx_description
1 polymer ?
#
loop_
_entity_poly.entity_id
_entity_poly.type
_entity_poly.pdbx_seq_one_letter_code
_entity_poly.pdbx_strand_id
1 'polypeptide(L)'
;MPIYHKTLQDRFGTFPQAQQILMICNELNRAGTQAERFDYYQHHIILAMELLDFLIRDQKWAPKYREILRAREMLGQYYLSSDKDLKKYTDNLIKLSPEAFRMLKPSKPIEIISGAIQADKT
;
A
#
# COMPACT_ATOMS: atom_id res chain seq x y z
N MET A 1 -5.77 -20.02 -3.11
CA MET A 1 -4.38 -19.55 -2.87
C MET A 1 -3.98 -20.01 -1.48
N PRO A 2 -2.75 -20.50 -1.26
CA PRO A 2 -2.27 -20.84 0.08
C PRO A 2 -2.33 -19.61 1.00
N ILE A 3 -2.61 -19.83 2.29
CA ILE A 3 -2.63 -18.77 3.31
C ILE A 3 -1.25 -18.74 3.97
N TYR A 4 -0.48 -17.68 3.73
CA TYR A 4 0.83 -17.43 4.31
C TYR A 4 0.69 -16.75 5.67
N HIS A 5 -0.12 -15.69 5.76
CA HIS A 5 -0.25 -14.90 6.98
C HIS A 5 -1.36 -15.42 7.91
N LYS A 6 -1.20 -16.65 8.42
CA LYS A 6 -2.20 -17.32 9.27
C LYS A 6 -2.66 -16.48 10.46
N THR A 7 -1.71 -15.95 11.25
CA THR A 7 -2.04 -15.13 12.43
C THR A 7 -2.47 -13.70 12.09
N LEU A 8 -2.10 -13.21 10.90
CA LEU A 8 -2.54 -11.89 10.46
C LEU A 8 -4.00 -11.94 10.05
N GLN A 9 -4.45 -13.01 9.39
CA GLN A 9 -5.81 -13.17 8.91
C GLN A 9 -6.86 -12.84 9.98
N ASP A 10 -6.68 -13.36 11.19
CA ASP A 10 -7.63 -13.21 12.30
C ASP A 10 -7.71 -11.77 12.83
N ARG A 11 -6.61 -11.02 12.73
CA ARG A 11 -6.50 -9.65 13.25
C ARG A 11 -6.42 -8.58 12.17
N PHE A 12 -6.39 -8.95 10.89
CA PHE A 12 -6.19 -7.98 9.80
C PHE A 12 -7.31 -6.95 9.79
N GLY A 13 -8.54 -7.40 10.04
CA GLY A 13 -9.71 -6.56 10.19
C GLY A 13 -9.69 -5.61 11.40
N THR A 14 -8.77 -5.76 12.35
CA THR A 14 -8.70 -4.83 13.51
C THR A 14 -7.87 -3.59 13.20
N PHE A 15 -7.07 -3.60 12.12
CA PHE A 15 -6.27 -2.44 11.74
C PHE A 15 -7.12 -1.36 11.05
N PRO A 16 -6.76 -0.07 11.19
CA PRO A 16 -7.37 0.99 10.41
C PRO A 16 -7.21 0.78 8.90
N GLN A 17 -8.16 1.26 8.10
CA GLN A 17 -8.15 1.12 6.65
C GLN A 17 -6.84 1.62 6.02
N ALA A 18 -6.29 2.72 6.52
CA ALA A 18 -5.03 3.26 6.03
C ALA A 18 -3.87 2.26 6.23
N GLN A 19 -3.77 1.66 7.42
CA GLN A 19 -2.73 0.70 7.74
C GLN A 19 -2.86 -0.58 6.91
N GLN A 20 -4.07 -1.07 6.68
CA GLN A 20 -4.30 -2.25 5.82
C GLN A 20 -3.83 -2.01 4.37
N ILE A 21 -4.12 -0.84 3.80
CA ILE A 21 -3.64 -0.46 2.46
C ILE A 21 -2.11 -0.33 2.45
N LEU A 22 -1.52 0.30 3.46
CA LEU A 22 -0.07 0.45 3.55
C LEU A 22 0.66 -0.90 3.65
N MET A 23 0.08 -1.89 4.33
CA MET A 23 0.63 -3.25 4.36
C MET A 23 0.68 -3.87 2.95
N ILE A 24 -0.36 -3.68 2.14
CA ILE A 24 -0.37 -4.16 0.75
C ILE A 24 0.68 -3.41 -0.08
N CYS A 25 0.73 -2.08 0.03
CA CYS A 25 1.73 -1.27 -0.67
C CYS A 25 3.16 -1.64 -0.28
N ASN A 26 3.39 -2.07 0.96
CA ASN A 26 4.71 -2.55 1.41
C ASN A 26 5.12 -3.84 0.70
N GLU A 27 4.20 -4.80 0.53
CA GLU A 27 4.49 -6.02 -0.24
C GLU A 27 4.75 -5.70 -1.72
N LEU A 28 3.99 -4.77 -2.31
CA LEU A 28 4.23 -4.31 -3.69
C LEU A 28 5.59 -3.60 -3.84
N ASN A 29 5.99 -2.80 -2.84
CA ASN A 29 7.30 -2.16 -2.83
C ASN A 29 8.45 -3.18 -2.71
N ARG A 30 8.26 -4.24 -1.89
CA ARG A 30 9.20 -5.36 -1.81
C ARG A 30 9.29 -6.11 -3.14
N ALA A 31 8.16 -6.38 -3.79
CA ALA A 31 8.14 -6.99 -5.12
C ALA A 31 8.93 -6.14 -6.13
N GLY A 32 8.67 -4.83 -6.20
CA GLY A 32 9.38 -3.91 -7.09
C GLY A 32 10.90 -3.88 -6.85
N THR A 33 11.32 -3.91 -5.58
CA THR A 33 12.75 -3.95 -5.20
C THR A 33 13.43 -5.27 -5.61
N GLN A 34 12.66 -6.36 -5.72
CA GLN A 34 13.13 -7.69 -6.09
C GLN A 34 12.81 -8.05 -7.56
N ALA A 35 12.55 -7.07 -8.42
CA ALA A 35 12.10 -7.33 -9.81
C ALA A 35 13.05 -8.24 -10.60
N GLU A 36 14.36 -8.22 -10.31
CA GLU A 36 15.35 -9.08 -10.98
C GLU A 36 15.31 -10.54 -10.50
N ARG A 37 14.78 -10.80 -9.30
CA ARG A 37 14.67 -12.14 -8.70
C ARG A 37 13.21 -12.61 -8.80
N PHE A 38 12.91 -13.32 -9.89
CA PHE A 38 11.53 -13.63 -10.26
C PHE A 38 10.75 -14.42 -9.19
N ASP A 39 11.41 -15.34 -8.49
CA ASP A 39 10.87 -16.09 -7.35
C ASP A 39 10.45 -15.18 -6.20
N TYR A 40 11.27 -14.18 -5.84
CA TYR A 40 10.96 -13.20 -4.79
C TYR A 40 9.88 -12.21 -5.24
N TYR A 41 9.95 -11.73 -6.49
CA TYR A 41 8.92 -10.88 -7.07
C TYR A 41 7.54 -11.56 -6.97
N GLN A 42 7.44 -12.78 -7.50
CA GLN A 42 6.20 -13.56 -7.49
C GLN A 42 5.70 -13.83 -6.07
N HIS A 43 6.60 -14.15 -5.14
CA HIS A 43 6.25 -14.36 -3.75
C HIS A 43 5.56 -13.13 -3.15
N HIS A 44 6.14 -11.95 -3.30
CA HIS A 44 5.55 -10.71 -2.76
C HIS A 44 4.26 -10.28 -3.47
N ILE A 45 4.12 -10.58 -4.77
CA ILE A 45 2.84 -10.40 -5.48
C ILE A 45 1.74 -11.30 -4.90
N ILE A 46 2.07 -12.56 -4.58
CA ILE A 46 1.13 -13.49 -3.93
C ILE A 46 0.74 -13.00 -2.54
N LEU A 47 1.69 -12.48 -1.74
CA LEU A 47 1.39 -11.91 -0.44
C LEU A 47 0.48 -10.68 -0.54
N ALA A 48 0.74 -9.78 -1.50
CA ALA A 48 -0.13 -8.64 -1.76
C ALA A 48 -1.55 -9.06 -2.19
N MET A 49 -1.67 -10.10 -3.03
CA MET A 49 -2.95 -10.70 -3.40
C MET A 49 -3.68 -11.29 -2.18
N GLU A 50 -2.99 -12.00 -1.29
CA GLU A 50 -3.58 -12.52 -0.05
C GLU A 50 -4.15 -11.39 0.83
N LEU A 51 -3.39 -10.30 0.99
CA LEU A 51 -3.86 -9.16 1.79
C LEU A 51 -5.08 -8.47 1.15
N LEU A 52 -5.17 -8.42 -0.19
CA LEU A 52 -6.38 -7.97 -0.88
C LEU A 52 -7.58 -8.90 -0.59
N ASP A 53 -7.36 -10.22 -0.51
CA ASP A 53 -8.42 -11.16 -0.11
C ASP A 53 -8.92 -10.92 1.31
N PHE A 54 -8.03 -10.46 2.20
CA PHE A 54 -8.44 -10.06 3.54
C PHE A 54 -9.28 -8.78 3.51
N LEU A 55 -8.98 -7.79 2.66
CA LEU A 55 -9.84 -6.60 2.47
C LEU A 55 -11.23 -6.97 1.96
N ILE A 56 -11.30 -7.88 0.99
CA ILE A 56 -12.56 -8.34 0.38
C ILE A 56 -13.53 -8.89 1.44
N ARG A 57 -13.00 -9.51 2.49
CA ARG A 57 -13.76 -10.10 3.60
C ARG A 57 -14.09 -9.11 4.72
N ASP A 58 -13.45 -7.94 4.75
CA ASP A 58 -13.64 -6.94 5.79
C ASP A 58 -14.78 -5.98 5.42
N GLN A 59 -15.83 -5.97 6.23
CA GLN A 59 -17.04 -5.18 6.01
C GLN A 59 -16.77 -3.68 5.84
N LYS A 60 -15.68 -3.14 6.43
CA LYS A 60 -15.30 -1.72 6.26
C LYS A 60 -15.06 -1.35 4.79
N TRP A 61 -14.73 -2.33 3.96
CA TRP A 61 -14.42 -2.16 2.55
C TRP A 61 -15.59 -2.43 1.60
N ALA A 62 -16.76 -2.81 2.12
CA ALA A 62 -17.95 -3.06 1.31
C ALA A 62 -18.25 -1.93 0.28
N PRO A 63 -18.13 -0.62 0.60
CA PRO A 63 -18.35 0.45 -0.38
C PRO A 63 -17.36 0.45 -1.56
N LYS A 64 -16.19 -0.16 -1.41
CA LYS A 64 -15.10 -0.20 -2.40
C LYS A 64 -14.85 -1.62 -2.92
N TYR A 65 -15.74 -2.57 -2.63
CA TYR A 65 -15.58 -3.98 -2.94
C TYR A 65 -15.22 -4.24 -4.41
N ARG A 66 -15.93 -3.58 -5.34
CA ARG A 66 -15.68 -3.73 -6.78
C ARG A 66 -14.29 -3.23 -7.18
N GLU A 67 -13.81 -2.14 -6.60
CA GLU A 67 -12.47 -1.61 -6.90
C GLU A 67 -11.38 -2.53 -6.34
N ILE A 68 -11.60 -3.14 -5.18
CA ILE A 68 -10.66 -4.11 -4.61
C ILE A 68 -10.60 -5.38 -5.47
N LEU A 69 -11.74 -5.85 -5.99
CA LEU A 69 -11.75 -6.97 -6.94
C LEU A 69 -10.98 -6.64 -8.22
N ARG A 70 -11.17 -5.44 -8.79
CA ARG A 70 -10.39 -5.00 -9.96
C ARG A 70 -8.90 -4.90 -9.65
N ALA A 71 -8.55 -4.33 -8.50
CA ALA A 71 -7.16 -4.25 -8.07
C ALA A 71 -6.54 -5.65 -7.98
N ARG A 72 -7.25 -6.60 -7.34
CA ARG A 72 -6.84 -8.00 -7.27
C ARG A 72 -6.64 -8.63 -8.64
N GLU A 73 -7.58 -8.45 -9.57
CA GLU A 73 -7.49 -8.99 -10.93
C GLU A 73 -6.29 -8.41 -11.69
N MET A 74 -6.11 -7.09 -11.64
CA MET A 74 -4.96 -6.42 -12.24
C MET A 74 -3.63 -6.92 -11.66
N LEU A 75 -3.56 -7.17 -10.36
CA LEU A 75 -2.37 -7.74 -9.73
C LEU A 75 -2.08 -9.17 -10.19
N GLY A 76 -3.12 -9.95 -10.46
CA GLY A 76 -3.00 -11.26 -11.10
C GLY A 76 -2.42 -11.17 -12.52
N GLN A 77 -2.72 -10.11 -13.26
CA GLN A 77 -2.09 -9.86 -14.57
C GLN A 77 -0.59 -9.54 -14.41
N TYR A 78 -0.22 -8.72 -13.43
CA TYR A 78 1.19 -8.45 -13.10
C TYR A 78 1.97 -9.71 -12.71
N TYR A 79 1.33 -10.65 -12.01
CA TYR A 79 1.94 -11.93 -11.66
C TYR A 79 2.35 -12.75 -12.90
N LEU A 80 1.57 -12.66 -13.99
CA LEU A 80 1.77 -13.39 -15.24
C LEU A 80 2.59 -12.61 -16.26
N SER A 81 2.72 -11.29 -16.11
CA SER A 81 3.38 -10.43 -17.09
C SER A 81 4.88 -10.37 -16.93
N SER A 82 5.57 -10.04 -18.02
CA SER A 82 6.98 -9.65 -18.00
C SER A 82 7.21 -8.22 -17.51
N ASP A 83 6.17 -7.37 -17.52
CA ASP A 83 6.21 -6.03 -16.94
C ASP A 83 6.18 -6.14 -15.41
N LYS A 84 7.18 -5.55 -14.77
CA LYS A 84 7.37 -5.58 -13.31
C LYS A 84 7.23 -4.19 -12.68
N ASP A 85 6.86 -3.17 -13.46
CA ASP A 85 6.62 -1.83 -12.94
C ASP A 85 5.26 -1.75 -12.22
N LEU A 86 5.31 -1.94 -10.91
CA LEU A 86 4.15 -1.86 -10.02
C LEU A 86 3.82 -0.43 -9.58
N LYS A 87 4.59 0.59 -10.00
CA LYS A 87 4.46 1.94 -9.45
C LYS A 87 3.07 2.51 -9.73
N LYS A 88 2.61 2.45 -10.98
CA LYS A 88 1.30 2.97 -11.38
C LYS A 88 0.16 2.22 -10.68
N TYR A 89 0.29 0.91 -10.52
CA TYR A 89 -0.68 0.10 -9.78
C TYR A 89 -0.74 0.52 -8.31
N THR A 90 0.42 0.65 -7.66
CA THR A 90 0.55 1.05 -6.24
C THR A 90 0.00 2.46 -6.00
N ASP A 91 0.33 3.41 -6.88
CA ASP A 91 -0.16 4.79 -6.84
C ASP A 91 -1.69 4.88 -6.94
N ASN A 92 -2.33 3.93 -7.65
CA ASN A 92 -3.79 3.87 -7.75
C ASN A 92 -4.42 3.14 -6.57
N LEU A 93 -3.82 2.05 -6.12
CA LEU A 93 -4.31 1.29 -4.96
C LEU A 93 -4.37 2.15 -3.71
N ILE A 94 -3.35 2.98 -3.46
CA ILE A 94 -3.31 3.81 -2.26
C ILE A 94 -4.44 4.84 -2.20
N LYS A 95 -4.97 5.27 -3.35
CA LYS A 95 -6.10 6.22 -3.42
C LYS A 95 -7.40 5.64 -2.88
N LEU A 96 -7.49 4.31 -2.70
CA LEU A 96 -8.61 3.68 -2.02
C LEU A 96 -8.71 4.12 -0.54
N SER A 97 -7.62 4.59 0.06
CA SER A 97 -7.62 5.22 1.39
C SER A 97 -7.04 6.64 1.30
N PRO A 98 -7.87 7.70 1.33
CA PRO A 98 -7.37 9.07 1.35
C PRO A 98 -6.39 9.34 2.49
N GLU A 99 -6.57 8.66 3.62
CA GLU A 99 -5.66 8.74 4.76
C GLU A 99 -4.30 8.11 4.46
N ALA A 100 -4.25 6.88 3.93
CA ALA A 100 -2.98 6.27 3.51
C ALA A 100 -2.25 7.14 2.47
N PHE A 101 -3.00 7.70 1.51
CA PHE A 101 -2.43 8.58 0.50
C PHE A 101 -1.81 9.85 1.10
N ARG A 102 -2.44 10.44 2.14
CA ARG A 102 -1.86 11.57 2.88
C ARG A 102 -0.60 11.17 3.65
N MET A 103 -0.56 9.97 4.22
CA MET A 103 0.61 9.48 4.96
C MET A 103 1.85 9.30 4.08
N LEU A 104 1.69 8.96 2.79
CA LEU A 104 2.82 8.83 1.86
C LEU A 104 3.19 10.14 1.15
N LYS A 105 2.37 11.19 1.21
CA LYS A 105 2.78 12.48 0.69
C LYS A 105 3.77 13.11 1.69
N PRO A 106 4.93 13.60 1.23
CA PRO A 106 5.75 14.42 2.09
C PRO A 106 4.90 15.59 2.60
N SER A 107 4.87 15.80 3.91
CA SER A 107 4.37 17.05 4.47
C SER A 107 5.11 18.18 3.75
N LYS A 108 4.39 19.24 3.35
CA LYS A 108 5.05 20.44 2.82
C LYS A 108 6.23 20.78 3.75
N PRO A 109 7.42 21.08 3.22
CA PRO A 109 8.53 21.53 4.06
C PRO A 109 7.99 22.64 4.95
N ILE A 110 8.23 22.52 6.26
CA ILE A 110 7.96 23.62 7.19
C ILE A 110 8.87 24.76 6.71
N GLU A 111 8.28 25.79 6.12
CA GLU A 111 8.99 27.04 5.88
C GLU A 111 9.37 27.59 7.25
N ILE A 112 10.62 27.39 7.65
CA ILE A 112 11.17 28.03 8.84
C ILE A 112 11.19 29.52 8.53
N ILE A 113 10.25 30.28 9.10
CA ILE A 113 10.25 31.74 9.04
C ILE A 113 11.53 32.21 9.75
N SER A 114 12.56 32.51 8.98
CA SER A 114 13.85 33.04 9.45
C SER A 114 13.72 34.53 9.81
N GLY A 115 12.90 34.87 10.80
CA GLY A 115 12.58 36.26 11.08
C GLY A 115 12.08 36.50 12.50
N ALA A 116 12.95 36.35 13.50
CA ALA A 116 12.81 37.01 14.80
C ALA A 116 14.11 36.93 15.62
N ILE A 117 15.15 37.65 15.19
CA ILE A 117 16.17 38.15 16.11
C ILE A 117 16.35 39.64 15.79
N GLN A 118 15.44 40.47 16.30
CA GLN A 118 15.78 41.85 16.60
C GLN A 118 16.40 41.84 17.99
N ALA A 119 17.73 41.97 18.01
CA ALA A 119 18.47 42.26 19.22
C ALA A 119 18.14 43.70 19.63
N ASP A 120 17.38 43.82 20.71
CA ASP A 120 17.22 45.08 21.42
C ASP A 120 18.57 45.42 22.07
N LYS A 121 19.26 46.41 21.50
CA LYS A 121 20.46 47.00 22.10
C LYS A 121 20.01 48.14 22.98
N THR A 122 19.96 47.90 24.28
CA THR A 122 20.06 48.93 25.32
C THR A 122 21.44 48.90 25.94
#